data_AF-A0A498CDB4-F1
#
_entry.id   AF-A0A498CDB4-F1
#
_cell.length_a   1.000
_cell.length_b   1.000
_cell.length_c   1.000
_cell.angle_alpha   90.00
_cell.angle_beta   90.00
_cell.angle_gamma   90.00
#
_symmetry.space_group_name_H-M   'P 1'
#
loop_
_entity.id
_entity.type
_entity.pdbx_description
1 polymer ?
#
loop_
_entity_poly.entity_id
_entity_poly.type
_entity_poly.pdbx_seq_one_letter_code
_entity_poly.pdbx_strand_id
1 'polypeptide(L)'
;MDSYTANVGLMLGYRDGSGEYVPIADRLFWLGPSWLLAGSVLNIYTGIGQNMSFPVGNGTTSHSLFWNMPFVAFDRPEIEPILFRLGEASVGQSNIHSTKAIPGPQMALPKPLGHL
;
A
#
# COMPACT_ATOMS: atom_id res chain seq x y z
N MET A 1 -16.19 8.42 12.99
CA MET A 1 -14.91 7.92 12.43
C MET A 1 -15.17 7.73 10.96
N ASP A 2 -14.48 8.50 10.10
CA ASP A 2 -14.71 8.43 8.66
C ASP A 2 -14.08 7.13 8.12
N SER A 3 -14.91 6.22 7.62
CA SER A 3 -14.44 5.04 6.90
C SER A 3 -14.23 5.41 5.43
N TYR A 4 -13.01 5.28 4.94
CA TYR A 4 -12.72 5.47 3.51
C TYR A 4 -12.53 4.10 2.87
N THR A 5 -13.28 3.82 1.81
CA THR A 5 -12.92 2.73 0.89
C THR A 5 -11.76 3.25 0.06
N ALA A 6 -10.57 2.69 0.29
CA ALA A 6 -9.40 3.03 -0.50
C ALA A 6 -9.04 1.83 -1.37
N ASN A 7 -8.92 2.11 -2.67
CA ASN A 7 -8.31 1.21 -3.61
C ASN A 7 -6.79 1.31 -3.42
N VAL A 8 -6.17 0.31 -2.80
CA VAL A 8 -4.74 0.36 -2.44
C VAL A 8 -3.97 -0.69 -3.23
N GLY A 9 -2.83 -0.28 -3.76
CA GLY A 9 -1.89 -1.17 -4.43
C GLY A 9 -0.50 -1.05 -3.80
N LEU A 10 0.28 -2.13 -3.89
CA LEU A 10 1.71 -2.11 -3.65
C LEU A 10 2.41 -2.37 -4.98
N MET A 11 3.42 -1.59 -5.32
CA MET A 11 4.31 -1.93 -6.43
C MET A 11 5.77 -1.87 -6.01
N LEU A 12 6.66 -2.50 -6.78
CA LEU A 12 8.09 -2.20 -6.67
C LEU A 12 8.44 -1.09 -7.65
N GLY A 13 9.15 -0.08 -7.16
CA GLY A 13 9.75 0.94 -7.99
C GLY A 13 11.27 0.88 -7.92
N TYR A 14 11.91 1.24 -9.03
CA TYR A 14 13.32 1.57 -9.05
C TYR A 14 13.48 3.08 -8.87
N ARG A 15 14.21 3.49 -7.84
CA ARG A 15 14.57 4.88 -7.61
C ARG A 15 15.76 5.26 -8.48
N ASP A 16 15.56 6.15 -9.42
CA ASP A 16 16.64 6.61 -10.28
C ASP A 16 17.54 7.65 -9.59
N GLY A 17 18.60 8.08 -10.29
CA GLY A 17 19.54 9.07 -9.76
C GLY A 17 18.94 10.48 -9.57
N SER A 18 17.76 10.75 -10.13
CA SER A 18 17.00 11.99 -9.89
C SER A 18 16.12 11.90 -8.63
N GLY A 19 15.94 10.69 -8.09
CA GLY A 19 15.09 10.41 -6.95
C GLY A 19 13.64 10.10 -7.31
N GLU A 20 13.31 10.05 -8.61
CA GLU A 20 12.01 9.60 -9.10
C GLU A 20 11.92 8.07 -9.07
N TYR A 21 10.69 7.56 -8.95
CA TYR A 21 10.42 6.13 -8.94
C TYR A 21 9.85 5.68 -10.28
N VAL A 22 10.53 4.74 -10.92
CA VAL A 22 10.05 4.07 -12.13
C VAL A 22 9.45 2.72 -11.73
N PRO A 23 8.16 2.44 -12.01
CA PRO A 23 7.55 1.15 -11.69
C PRO A 23 8.27 0.00 -12.40
N ILE A 24 8.52 -1.08 -11.65
CA ILE A 24 9.07 -2.31 -12.21
C ILE A 24 7.90 -3.14 -12.78
N ALA A 25 8.01 -3.52 -14.05
CA ALA A 25 6.99 -4.29 -14.75
C ALA A 25 6.66 -5.60 -14.03
N ASP A 26 5.39 -6.00 -14.03
CA ASP A 26 4.87 -7.24 -13.42
C ASP A 26 5.13 -7.36 -11.90
N ARG A 27 5.49 -6.25 -11.25
CA ARG A 27 5.70 -6.16 -9.80
C ARG A 27 4.64 -5.30 -9.14
N LEU A 28 3.39 -5.47 -9.55
CA LEU A 28 2.23 -4.89 -8.89
C LEU A 28 1.49 -5.95 -8.06
N PHE A 29 1.14 -5.60 -6.83
CA PHE A 29 0.19 -6.29 -6.00
C PHE A 29 -1.05 -5.44 -5.82
N TRP A 30 -2.19 -5.98 -6.22
CA TRP A 30 -3.47 -5.34 -6.01
C TRP A 30 -4.09 -5.86 -4.72
N LEU A 31 -4.27 -4.98 -3.72
CA LEU A 31 -4.85 -5.37 -2.42
C LEU A 31 -6.38 -5.49 -2.47
N GLY A 32 -6.99 -5.08 -3.58
CA GLY A 32 -8.44 -5.06 -3.74
C GLY A 32 -9.11 -3.83 -3.12
N PRO A 33 -10.45 -3.74 -3.23
CA PRO A 33 -11.23 -2.77 -2.49
C PRO A 33 -11.22 -3.17 -1.01
N SER A 34 -10.36 -2.55 -0.21
CA SER A 34 -10.27 -2.84 1.22
C SER A 34 -10.59 -1.62 2.07
N TRP A 35 -11.26 -1.85 3.19
CA TRP A 35 -11.51 -0.85 4.22
C TRP A 35 -10.28 -0.77 5.12
N LEU A 36 -9.27 -0.05 4.66
CA LEU A 36 -8.09 0.23 5.48
C LEU A 36 -8.39 1.38 6.44
N LEU A 37 -8.69 1.03 7.68
CA LEU A 37 -8.80 2.01 8.75
C LEU A 37 -7.41 2.54 9.12
N ALA A 38 -7.32 3.83 9.43
CA ALA A 38 -6.09 4.40 9.97
C ALA A 38 -5.64 3.61 11.22
N GLY A 39 -4.35 3.25 11.28
CA GLY A 39 -3.81 2.39 12.34
C GLY A 39 -3.99 0.89 12.11
N SER A 40 -4.54 0.47 10.96
CA SER A 40 -4.48 -0.93 10.52
C SER A 40 -3.06 -1.31 10.10
N VAL A 41 -2.71 -2.58 10.25
CA VAL A 41 -1.37 -3.11 9.90
C VAL A 41 -1.48 -3.97 8.66
N LEU A 42 -0.60 -3.75 7.69
CA LEU A 42 -0.44 -4.57 6.51
C LEU A 42 0.84 -5.42 6.63
N ASN A 43 0.69 -6.74 6.75
CA ASN A 43 1.77 -7.71 6.64
C ASN A 43 1.76 -8.29 5.23
N ILE A 44 2.80 -8.01 4.45
CA ILE A 44 2.88 -8.44 3.05
C ILE A 44 3.95 -9.52 2.93
N TYR A 45 3.51 -10.72 2.60
CA TYR A 45 4.34 -11.88 2.32
C TYR A 45 4.49 -12.01 0.82
N THR A 46 5.72 -12.13 0.35
CA THR A 46 5.98 -12.22 -1.09
C THR A 46 5.59 -13.59 -1.65
N GLY A 47 5.71 -14.66 -0.86
CA GLY A 47 5.39 -16.02 -1.29
C GLY A 47 3.90 -16.35 -1.45
N ILE A 48 3.65 -17.65 -1.61
CA ILE A 48 2.31 -18.24 -1.74
C ILE A 48 1.61 -18.25 -0.37
N GLY A 49 0.30 -18.05 -0.35
CA GLY A 49 -0.53 -18.23 0.83
C GLY A 49 -1.94 -17.70 0.60
N GLN A 50 -2.71 -17.57 1.69
CA GLN A 50 -4.09 -17.11 1.64
C GLN A 50 -4.24 -15.79 2.38
N ASN A 51 -4.81 -14.79 1.71
CA ASN A 51 -5.09 -13.51 2.32
C ASN A 51 -6.05 -13.69 3.50
N MET A 52 -5.68 -13.13 4.64
CA MET A 52 -6.48 -13.19 5.86
C MET A 52 -6.45 -11.86 6.58
N SER A 53 -7.51 -11.58 7.34
CA SER A 53 -7.63 -10.35 8.12
C SER A 53 -8.21 -10.69 9.48
N PHE A 54 -7.68 -10.07 10.53
CA PHE A 54 -8.14 -10.29 11.89
C PHE A 54 -8.14 -8.99 12.70
N PRO A 55 -9.13 -8.79 13.59
CA PRO A 55 -9.17 -7.62 14.47
C PRO A 55 -8.05 -7.68 15.50
N VAL A 56 -7.43 -6.54 15.80
CA VAL A 56 -6.31 -6.42 16.77
C VAL A 56 -6.73 -5.76 18.10
N GLY A 57 -8.03 -5.73 18.40
CA GLY A 57 -8.58 -5.35 19.71
C GLY A 57 -8.70 -3.85 20.00
N ASN A 58 -8.06 -2.99 19.19
CA ASN A 58 -8.12 -1.53 19.26
C ASN A 58 -9.11 -0.91 18.24
N GLY A 59 -9.99 -1.73 17.67
CA GLY A 59 -10.88 -1.32 16.58
C GLY A 59 -10.21 -1.21 15.20
N THR A 60 -8.94 -1.59 15.07
CA THR A 60 -8.26 -1.72 13.77
C THR A 60 -8.09 -3.19 13.37
N THR A 61 -7.64 -3.40 12.14
CA THR A 61 -7.46 -4.73 11.54
C THR A 61 -5.99 -4.95 11.19
N SER A 62 -5.51 -6.17 11.40
CA SER A 62 -4.27 -6.63 10.78
C SER A 62 -4.61 -7.49 9.56
N HIS A 63 -3.99 -7.16 8.43
CA HIS A 63 -4.15 -7.88 7.18
C HIS A 63 -2.85 -8.63 6.90
N SER A 64 -2.94 -9.93 6.65
CA SER A 64 -1.84 -10.74 6.11
C SER A 64 -2.15 -11.03 4.66
N LEU A 65 -1.29 -10.54 3.78
CA LEU A 65 -1.50 -10.57 2.33
C LEU A 65 -0.35 -11.32 1.68
N PHE A 66 -0.68 -12.18 0.71
CA PHE A 66 0.27 -13.02 0.01
C PHE A 66 0.32 -12.61 -1.47
N TRP A 67 1.49 -12.13 -1.91
CA TRP A 67 1.71 -11.60 -3.25
C TRP A 67 1.90 -12.71 -4.30
N ASN A 68 2.12 -13.96 -3.89
CA ASN A 68 2.33 -15.07 -4.81
C ASN A 68 3.48 -14.82 -5.81
N MET A 69 4.50 -14.10 -5.35
CA MET A 69 5.76 -13.89 -6.04
C MET A 69 6.83 -14.78 -5.41
N PRO A 70 7.19 -15.92 -6.04
CA PRO A 70 8.13 -16.88 -5.48
C PRO A 70 9.52 -16.28 -5.25
N PHE A 71 9.85 -15.20 -5.95
CA PHE A 71 11.08 -14.45 -5.74
C PHE A 71 10.83 -12.94 -5.85
N VAL A 72 11.07 -12.24 -4.75
CA VAL A 72 11.14 -10.77 -4.70
C VAL A 72 12.45 -10.43 -4.03
N ALA A 73 13.40 -9.92 -4.81
CA ALA A 73 14.66 -9.44 -4.28
C ALA A 73 14.56 -7.94 -4.01
N PHE A 74 14.77 -7.57 -2.75
CA PHE A 74 15.18 -6.23 -2.35
C PHE A 74 16.71 -6.24 -2.16
N ASP A 75 17.43 -6.75 -3.16
CA ASP A 75 18.88 -6.92 -3.14
C ASP A 75 19.63 -5.65 -3.57
N ARG A 76 18.89 -4.65 -4.03
CA ARG A 76 19.40 -3.33 -4.40
C ARG A 76 18.70 -2.24 -3.60
N PRO A 77 19.45 -1.26 -3.06
CA PRO A 77 18.87 -0.17 -2.27
C PRO A 77 17.95 0.73 -3.11
N GLU A 78 18.10 0.73 -4.44
CA GLU A 78 17.24 1.48 -5.34
C GLU A 78 15.88 0.82 -5.58
N ILE A 79 15.69 -0.46 -5.19
CA ILE A 79 14.41 -1.15 -5.33
C ILE A 79 13.60 -0.97 -4.06
N GLU A 80 12.52 -0.19 -4.15
CA GLU A 80 11.69 0.17 -3.00
C GLU A 80 10.22 -0.27 -3.18
N PRO A 81 9.57 -0.73 -2.12
CA PRO A 81 8.13 -0.97 -2.12
C PRO A 81 7.37 0.37 -2.04
N ILE A 82 6.48 0.61 -2.99
CA ILE A 82 5.66 1.82 -3.08
C ILE A 82 4.22 1.45 -2.80
N LEU A 83 3.71 1.95 -1.68
CA LEU A 83 2.29 1.91 -1.36
C LEU A 83 1.60 3.09 -2.03
N PHE A 84 0.62 2.81 -2.88
CA PHE A 84 -0.14 3.85 -3.55
C PHE A 84 -1.62 3.62 -3.40
N ARG A 85 -2.35 4.72 -3.55
CA ARG A 85 -3.80 4.72 -3.52
C ARG A 85 -4.32 5.14 -4.88
N LEU A 86 -5.27 4.37 -5.40
CA LEU A 86 -6.04 4.74 -6.57
C LEU A 86 -7.26 5.54 -6.12
N GLY A 87 -7.44 6.69 -6.75
CA GLY A 87 -8.70 7.43 -6.69
C GLY A 87 -9.78 6.74 -7.53
N GLU A 88 -10.94 7.37 -7.61
CA GLU A 88 -11.97 6.96 -8.56
C GLU A 88 -11.45 7.17 -9.99
N ALA A 89 -11.54 6.12 -10.82
CA ALA A 89 -11.27 6.21 -12.25
C ALA A 89 -12.61 6.12 -12.98
N SER A 90 -12.99 7.18 -13.69
CA SER A 90 -14.16 7.19 -14.56
C SER A 90 -13.70 7.03 -16.02
N VAL A 91 -14.25 6.04 -16.71
CA VAL A 91 -13.99 5.85 -18.15
C VAL A 91 -15.19 6.42 -18.91
N GLY A 92 -14.94 7.42 -19.77
CA GLY A 92 -15.98 8.03 -20.60
C GLY A 92 -16.86 9.08 -19.91
N GLN A 93 -16.52 9.54 -18.71
CA GLN A 93 -17.18 10.71 -18.10
C GLN A 93 -16.33 11.97 -18.26
N SER A 94 -16.97 13.09 -18.62
CA SER A 94 -16.38 14.42 -18.44
C SER A 94 -16.26 14.69 -16.94
N ASN A 95 -15.03 14.85 -16.45
CA ASN A 95 -14.72 14.99 -15.03
C ASN A 95 -15.51 16.13 -14.38
N ILE A 96 -16.55 15.82 -13.61
CA ILE A 96 -17.13 16.77 -12.65
C ILE A 96 -16.20 16.75 -11.45
N HIS A 97 -15.48 17.85 -11.25
CA HIS A 97 -14.56 18.08 -10.15
C HIS A 97 -15.18 17.70 -8.79
N SER A 98 -14.72 16.57 -8.22
CA SER A 98 -14.85 16.35 -6.78
C SER A 98 -13.60 16.93 -6.11
N THR A 99 -13.76 18.08 -5.44
CA THR A 99 -12.70 18.84 -4.79
C THR A 99 -12.28 18.28 -3.42
N LYS A 100 -12.78 17.11 -3.02
CA LYS A 100 -12.44 16.52 -1.73
C LYS A 100 -11.16 15.70 -1.87
N ALA A 101 -10.01 16.36 -1.67
CA ALA A 101 -8.71 15.69 -1.56
C ALA A 101 -8.79 14.64 -0.46
N ILE A 102 -8.74 13.37 -0.84
CA ILE A 102 -8.77 12.29 0.14
C ILE A 102 -7.34 12.08 0.63
N PRO A 103 -7.08 12.13 1.94
CA PRO A 103 -5.72 12.06 2.47
C PRO A 103 -4.94 10.86 1.91
N GLY A 104 -3.67 11.10 1.55
CA GLY A 104 -2.75 10.04 1.13
C GLY A 104 -2.44 9.07 2.28
N PRO A 105 -1.94 7.87 1.96
CA PRO A 105 -1.46 6.95 2.99
C PRO A 105 -0.32 7.60 3.77
N GLN A 106 -0.47 7.69 5.09
CA GLN A 106 0.61 8.14 5.97
C GLN A 106 1.33 6.91 6.49
N MET A 107 2.60 6.73 6.08
CA MET A 107 3.47 5.76 6.74
C MET A 107 3.86 6.33 8.10
N ALA A 108 3.41 5.67 9.18
CA ALA A 108 3.97 5.91 10.49
C ALA A 108 5.36 5.25 10.55
N LEU A 109 6.41 6.07 10.44
CA LEU A 109 7.75 5.58 10.73
C LEU A 109 7.80 5.17 12.22
N PRO A 110 8.37 4.01 12.57
CA PRO A 110 8.60 3.68 13.96
C PRO A 110 9.47 4.77 14.59
N LYS A 111 9.03 5.29 15.73
CA LYS A 111 9.86 6.24 16.49
C LYS A 111 11.20 5.56 16.80
N PRO A 112 12.34 6.23 16.61
CA PRO A 112 13.61 5.68 17.03
C PRO A 112 13.52 5.35 18.52
N LEU A 113 13.95 4.15 18.88
CA LEU A 113 14.08 3.73 20.27
C LEU A 113 15.04 4.72 20.94
N GLY A 114 14.51 5.58 21.80
CA GLY A 114 15.32 6.50 22.58
C GLY A 114 16.35 5.70 23.37
N HIS A 115 17.61 6.12 23.29
CA HIS A 115 18.68 5.58 24.10
C HIS A 115 18.31 5.72 25.58
N LEU A 116 18.28 4.58 26.28
CA LEU A 116 18.27 4.48 27.74
C LEU A 116 19.63 4.93 28.30
#